data_AF-A0A1J3K4X7-F1
#
_entry.id   AF-A0A1J3K4X7-F1
#
_cell.length_a   1.000
_cell.length_b   1.000
_cell.length_c   1.000
_cell.angle_alpha   90.00
_cell.angle_beta   90.00
_cell.angle_gamma   90.00
#
_symmetry.space_group_name_H-M   'P 1'
#
loop_
_entity.id
_entity.type
_entity.pdbx_description
1 polymer ?
#
loop_
_entity_poly.entity_id
_entity_poly.type
_entity_poly.pdbx_seq_one_letter_code
_entity_poly.pdbx_strand_id
1 'polypeptide(L)'
;MSVVDFSSVDFSFPLDTDYSAGKTGVFWDVNDFPVPDGRGIREIVEFVLRENGYTGEISITVYGDKDPFSAEEAAKGGFTFVQRSDEYWRINDMLLDIALWAVNSPYPPDRNPANVMVLAKNKENTDFVSFLQNLNNQDFNVLLVVPDDVKPEEVNVSSVNVAWYWKSIQGDGKPIPQKEFRVLLDQQRDYLRSLYKDDDDVAEDDVGEGICDRCLND
;
A
#
# COMPACT_ATOMS: atom_id res chain seq x y z
N MET A 1 35.40 -5.79 29.11
CA MET A 1 34.21 -5.47 28.29
C MET A 1 34.71 -4.99 26.94
N SER A 2 34.67 -5.83 25.93
CA SER A 2 35.00 -5.42 24.56
C SER A 2 33.77 -4.73 23.96
N VAL A 3 33.96 -3.51 23.48
CA VAL A 3 32.96 -2.80 22.70
C VAL A 3 32.86 -3.51 21.35
N VAL A 4 31.67 -4.01 21.02
CA VAL A 4 31.40 -4.57 19.69
C VAL A 4 31.44 -3.44 18.66
N ASP A 5 32.25 -3.64 17.63
CA ASP A 5 32.44 -2.70 16.53
C ASP A 5 31.29 -2.85 15.53
N PHE A 6 30.33 -1.92 15.59
CA PHE A 6 29.15 -1.88 14.72
C PHE A 6 29.48 -1.42 13.29
N SER A 7 30.73 -1.08 12.97
CA SER A 7 31.12 -0.64 11.63
C SER A 7 31.19 -1.77 10.60
N SER A 8 31.12 -3.04 11.03
CA SER A 8 31.08 -4.21 10.13
C SER A 8 29.68 -4.80 9.92
N VAL A 9 28.64 -4.17 10.48
CA VAL A 9 27.26 -4.58 10.18
C VAL A 9 26.92 -4.09 8.78
N ASP A 10 26.96 -5.02 7.84
CA ASP A 10 26.50 -4.80 6.48
C ASP A 10 24.97 -4.64 6.48
N PHE A 11 24.50 -3.40 6.43
CA PHE A 11 23.09 -3.05 6.29
C PHE A 11 22.59 -3.18 4.83
N SER A 12 23.38 -3.76 3.92
CA SER A 12 23.03 -3.95 2.52
C SER A 12 22.74 -5.41 2.15
N PHE A 13 21.86 -6.05 2.91
CA PHE A 13 21.17 -7.26 2.45
C PHE A 13 19.67 -7.03 2.51
N PRO A 14 18.94 -7.02 1.37
CA PRO A 14 17.60 -7.57 1.45
C PRO A 14 17.81 -9.02 1.89
N LEU A 15 17.42 -9.37 3.11
CA LEU A 15 17.23 -10.77 3.44
C LEU A 15 16.39 -11.35 2.30
N ASP A 16 16.83 -12.48 1.72
CA ASP A 16 16.00 -13.36 0.89
C ASP A 16 14.88 -13.91 1.79
N THR A 17 14.02 -13.02 2.25
CA THR A 17 12.94 -13.31 3.17
C THR A 17 11.89 -14.06 2.36
N ASP A 18 11.79 -15.35 2.62
CA ASP A 18 10.82 -16.19 1.96
C ASP A 18 9.42 -15.97 2.54
N TYR A 19 8.66 -15.11 1.86
CA TYR A 19 7.28 -14.78 2.20
C TYR A 19 6.26 -15.88 1.84
N SER A 20 6.67 -16.94 1.14
CA SER A 20 5.77 -17.96 0.57
C SER A 20 4.92 -18.68 1.62
N ALA A 21 5.52 -19.08 2.74
CA ALA A 21 4.85 -19.78 3.85
C ALA A 21 4.28 -18.82 4.91
N GLY A 22 4.34 -17.51 4.64
CA GLY A 22 3.86 -16.46 5.53
C GLY A 22 2.35 -16.39 5.61
N LYS A 23 1.81 -16.04 6.78
CA LYS A 23 0.38 -15.72 6.92
C LYS A 23 0.03 -14.52 6.03
N THR A 24 -1.16 -14.54 5.45
CA THR A 24 -1.62 -13.48 4.54
C THR A 24 -2.92 -12.87 5.03
N GLY A 25 -2.86 -11.58 5.36
CA GLY A 25 -4.04 -10.76 5.67
C GLY A 25 -4.55 -10.11 4.39
N VAL A 26 -5.79 -10.38 3.99
CA VAL A 26 -6.41 -9.83 2.79
C VAL A 26 -7.48 -8.84 3.19
N PHE A 27 -7.37 -7.62 2.69
CA PHE A 27 -8.26 -6.50 2.98
C PHE A 27 -8.82 -5.96 1.67
N TRP A 28 -10.12 -6.14 1.47
CA TRP A 28 -10.73 -5.91 0.16
C TRP A 28 -11.95 -4.98 0.25
N ASP A 29 -11.84 -3.78 -0.34
CA ASP A 29 -12.96 -2.89 -0.62
C ASP A 29 -13.69 -3.33 -1.91
N VAL A 30 -14.88 -3.92 -1.77
CA VAL A 30 -15.69 -4.38 -2.90
C VAL A 30 -16.45 -3.27 -3.62
N ASN A 31 -16.50 -2.06 -3.07
CA ASN A 31 -17.00 -0.91 -3.81
C ASN A 31 -15.96 -0.43 -4.83
N ASP A 32 -14.68 -0.44 -4.45
CA ASP A 32 -13.57 -0.05 -5.33
C ASP A 32 -13.24 -1.13 -6.37
N PHE A 33 -13.26 -2.40 -5.94
CA PHE A 33 -13.00 -3.59 -6.76
C PHE A 33 -14.13 -4.61 -6.61
N PRO A 34 -15.21 -4.49 -7.40
CA PRO A 34 -16.38 -5.36 -7.27
C PRO A 34 -16.08 -6.84 -7.49
N VAL A 35 -16.71 -7.70 -6.69
CA VAL A 35 -16.60 -9.15 -6.86
C VAL A 35 -17.14 -9.55 -8.24
N PRO A 36 -16.35 -10.24 -9.08
CA PRO A 36 -16.80 -10.74 -10.37
C PRO A 36 -17.99 -11.70 -10.26
N ASP A 37 -18.94 -11.58 -11.18
CA ASP A 37 -20.09 -12.47 -11.23
C ASP A 37 -19.69 -13.95 -11.34
N GLY A 38 -20.30 -14.80 -10.51
CA GLY A 38 -20.13 -16.25 -10.58
C GLY A 38 -18.82 -16.78 -10.00
N ARG A 39 -17.98 -15.95 -9.37
CA ARG A 39 -16.81 -16.39 -8.60
C ARG A 39 -16.87 -15.89 -7.17
N GLY A 40 -16.49 -16.75 -6.23
CA GLY A 40 -16.42 -16.38 -4.81
C GLY A 40 -15.17 -15.57 -4.48
N ILE A 41 -15.25 -14.73 -3.45
CA ILE A 41 -14.13 -13.94 -2.92
C ILE A 41 -12.97 -14.87 -2.53
N ARG A 42 -13.26 -15.93 -1.78
CA ARG A 42 -12.21 -16.88 -1.34
C ARG A 42 -11.57 -17.59 -2.52
N GLU A 43 -12.36 -18.00 -3.51
CA GLU A 43 -11.84 -18.67 -4.70
C GLU A 43 -10.84 -17.76 -5.44
N ILE A 44 -11.18 -16.49 -5.63
CA ILE A 44 -10.33 -15.50 -6.29
C ILE A 44 -9.03 -15.30 -5.51
N VAL A 45 -9.14 -15.06 -4.20
CA VAL A 45 -8.00 -14.81 -3.31
C VAL A 45 -7.06 -16.02 -3.26
N GLU A 46 -7.59 -17.21 -3.00
CA GLU A 46 -6.80 -18.44 -2.92
C GLU A 46 -6.14 -18.78 -4.26
N PHE A 47 -6.83 -18.54 -5.39
CA PHE A 47 -6.25 -18.71 -6.72
C PHE A 47 -5.05 -17.78 -6.92
N VAL A 48 -5.23 -16.47 -6.75
CA VAL A 48 -4.16 -15.49 -6.98
C VAL A 48 -2.96 -15.74 -6.07
N LEU A 49 -3.19 -15.96 -4.78
CA LEU A 49 -2.11 -16.19 -3.82
C LEU A 49 -1.34 -17.47 -4.15
N ARG A 50 -2.04 -18.57 -4.43
CA ARG A 50 -1.39 -19.87 -4.75
C ARG A 50 -0.59 -19.82 -6.04
N GLU A 51 -1.13 -19.23 -7.11
CA GLU A 51 -0.41 -19.11 -8.40
C GLU A 51 0.88 -18.28 -8.28
N ASN A 52 0.95 -17.42 -7.25
CA ASN A 52 2.13 -16.59 -6.96
C ASN A 52 3.00 -17.13 -5.81
N GLY A 53 2.78 -18.39 -5.40
CA GLY A 53 3.62 -19.09 -4.43
C GLY A 53 3.30 -18.83 -2.96
N TYR A 54 2.24 -18.09 -2.65
CA TYR A 54 1.81 -17.86 -1.27
C TYR A 54 0.93 -19.05 -0.80
N THR A 55 1.40 -19.74 0.23
CA THR A 55 0.83 -21.01 0.73
C THR A 55 0.46 -20.97 2.21
N GLY A 56 0.74 -19.86 2.90
CA GLY A 56 0.39 -19.70 4.31
C GLY A 56 -1.11 -19.53 4.56
N GLU A 57 -1.46 -19.42 5.84
CA GLU A 57 -2.85 -19.20 6.28
C GLU A 57 -3.38 -17.85 5.77
N ILE A 58 -4.62 -17.84 5.29
CA ILE A 58 -5.27 -16.64 4.72
C ILE A 58 -6.41 -16.20 5.64
N SER A 59 -6.38 -14.94 6.06
CA SER A 59 -7.51 -14.26 6.71
C SER A 59 -8.07 -13.19 5.78
N ILE A 60 -9.38 -13.18 5.55
CA ILE A 60 -10.03 -12.27 4.58
C ILE A 60 -11.01 -11.35 5.32
N THR A 61 -10.78 -10.04 5.19
CA THR A 61 -11.68 -8.98 5.64
C THR A 61 -12.15 -8.17 4.44
N VAL A 62 -13.47 -7.99 4.34
CA VAL A 62 -14.13 -7.38 3.19
C VAL A 62 -14.92 -6.16 3.66
N TYR A 63 -14.82 -5.09 2.89
CA TYR A 63 -15.42 -3.79 3.19
C TYR A 63 -16.35 -3.38 2.06
N GLY A 64 -17.52 -2.85 2.40
CA GLY A 64 -18.44 -2.32 1.40
C GLY A 64 -19.78 -1.90 1.96
N ASP A 65 -20.65 -1.42 1.09
CA ASP A 65 -21.98 -0.94 1.46
C ASP A 65 -22.93 -2.08 1.86
N LYS A 66 -22.74 -3.22 1.20
CA LYS A 66 -23.59 -4.39 1.27
C LYS A 66 -22.72 -5.63 1.34
N ASP A 67 -23.20 -6.61 2.09
CA ASP A 67 -22.53 -7.90 2.21
C ASP A 67 -22.43 -8.55 0.81
N PRO A 68 -21.22 -8.77 0.28
CA PRO A 68 -21.03 -9.35 -1.04
C PRO A 68 -21.05 -10.89 -1.01
N PHE A 69 -21.13 -11.52 0.16
CA PHE A 69 -21.02 -12.96 0.28
C PHE A 69 -22.29 -13.68 -0.19
N SER A 70 -22.08 -14.75 -0.95
CA SER A 70 -23.13 -15.74 -1.16
C SER A 70 -23.45 -16.48 0.14
N ALA A 71 -24.66 -17.06 0.23
CA ALA A 71 -25.04 -17.89 1.38
C ALA A 71 -24.07 -19.07 1.60
N GLU A 72 -23.48 -19.60 0.53
CA GLU A 72 -22.47 -20.66 0.59
C GLU A 72 -21.15 -20.16 1.21
N GLU A 73 -20.67 -18.98 0.82
CA GLU A 73 -19.46 -18.38 1.40
C GLU A 73 -19.65 -18.03 2.87
N ALA A 74 -20.77 -17.42 3.21
CA ALA A 74 -21.12 -17.12 4.59
C ALA A 74 -21.14 -18.39 5.46
N ALA A 75 -21.64 -19.51 4.93
CA ALA A 75 -21.67 -20.80 5.63
C ALA A 75 -20.28 -21.44 5.79
N LYS A 76 -19.36 -21.25 4.83
CA LYS A 76 -17.96 -21.72 4.94
C LYS A 76 -17.18 -20.95 6.00
N GLY A 77 -17.57 -19.71 6.27
CA GLY A 77 -16.95 -18.87 7.29
C GLY A 77 -15.50 -18.47 6.96
N GLY A 78 -14.80 -17.94 7.96
CA GLY A 78 -13.43 -17.43 7.79
C GLY A 78 -13.35 -16.12 7.01
N PHE A 79 -14.45 -15.37 6.99
CA PHE A 79 -14.51 -14.01 6.46
C PHE A 79 -14.99 -13.06 7.55
N THR A 80 -14.52 -11.83 7.48
CA THR A 80 -15.07 -10.70 8.23
C THR A 80 -15.68 -9.73 7.23
N PHE A 81 -16.94 -9.36 7.40
CA PHE A 81 -17.56 -8.26 6.64
C PHE A 81 -17.67 -7.02 7.51
N VAL A 82 -17.16 -5.90 7.01
CA VAL A 82 -17.25 -4.59 7.64
C VAL A 82 -18.14 -3.69 6.79
N GLN A 83 -19.37 -3.50 7.24
CA GLN A 83 -20.34 -2.67 6.52
C GLN A 83 -20.06 -1.18 6.74
N ARG A 84 -19.64 -0.48 5.68
CA ARG A 84 -19.37 0.97 5.71
C ARG A 84 -19.67 1.62 4.36
N SER A 85 -20.69 2.48 4.34
CA SER A 85 -21.06 3.21 3.13
C SER A 85 -20.19 4.42 2.83
N ASP A 86 -19.77 5.12 3.88
CA ASP A 86 -18.90 6.26 3.74
C ASP A 86 -17.48 5.82 3.35
N GLU A 87 -16.99 6.37 2.24
CA GLU A 87 -15.70 6.01 1.64
C GLU A 87 -14.50 6.37 2.54
N TYR A 88 -14.54 7.53 3.18
CA TYR A 88 -13.48 7.97 4.08
C TYR A 88 -13.41 7.09 5.33
N TRP A 89 -14.56 6.76 5.93
CA TRP A 89 -14.58 5.85 7.08
C TRP A 89 -14.21 4.42 6.71
N ARG A 90 -14.63 3.95 5.54
CA ARG A 90 -14.32 2.60 5.07
C ARG A 90 -12.81 2.38 4.93
N ILE A 91 -12.10 3.34 4.33
CA ILE A 91 -10.64 3.24 4.17
C ILE A 91 -9.91 3.39 5.51
N ASN A 92 -10.34 4.28 6.41
CA ASN A 92 -9.72 4.42 7.73
C ASN A 92 -9.94 3.18 8.61
N ASP A 93 -11.15 2.61 8.62
CA ASP A 93 -11.42 1.35 9.32
C ASP A 93 -10.54 0.22 8.76
N MET A 94 -10.36 0.15 7.43
CA MET A 94 -9.43 -0.80 6.81
C MET A 94 -7.98 -0.62 7.29
N LEU A 95 -7.47 0.62 7.30
CA LEU A 95 -6.09 0.88 7.77
C LEU A 95 -5.92 0.48 9.25
N LEU A 96 -6.91 0.76 10.08
CA LEU A 96 -6.92 0.36 11.49
C LEU A 96 -6.90 -1.17 11.64
N ASP A 97 -7.73 -1.87 10.87
CA ASP A 97 -7.79 -3.33 10.89
C ASP A 97 -6.48 -3.97 10.39
N ILE A 98 -5.84 -3.38 9.36
CA ILE A 98 -4.50 -3.82 8.92
C ILE A 98 -3.48 -3.63 10.05
N ALA A 99 -3.49 -2.49 10.74
CA ALA A 99 -2.57 -2.24 11.84
C ALA A 99 -2.78 -3.24 13.00
N LEU A 100 -4.04 -3.49 13.37
CA LEU A 100 -4.38 -4.47 14.39
C LEU A 100 -4.00 -5.89 13.98
N TRP A 101 -4.20 -6.25 12.71
CA TRP A 101 -3.80 -7.54 12.17
C TRP A 101 -2.28 -7.71 12.17
N ALA A 102 -1.54 -6.66 11.80
CA ALA A 102 -0.08 -6.66 11.78
C ALA A 102 0.51 -6.83 13.19
N VAL A 103 -0.06 -6.16 14.20
CA VAL A 103 0.35 -6.32 15.61
C VAL A 103 0.09 -7.73 16.14
N ASN A 104 -1.01 -8.35 15.72
CA ASN A 104 -1.37 -9.72 16.12
C ASN A 104 -0.65 -10.80 15.29
N SER A 105 0.03 -10.40 14.22
CA SER A 105 0.88 -11.26 13.41
C SER A 105 2.28 -11.28 14.04
N PRO A 106 2.92 -12.45 14.23
CA PRO A 106 4.21 -12.53 14.90
C PRO A 106 5.27 -11.71 14.15
N TYR A 107 5.84 -10.71 14.81
CA TYR A 107 6.88 -9.81 14.29
C TYR A 107 8.24 -10.54 14.14
N PRO A 108 9.01 -10.35 13.04
CA PRO A 108 10.37 -10.91 12.89
C PRO A 108 11.34 -10.35 13.95
N PRO A 109 12.29 -11.16 14.48
CA PRO A 109 13.27 -11.87 13.66
C PRO A 109 13.16 -13.41 13.68
N ASP A 110 12.32 -13.98 14.54
CA ASP A 110 12.38 -15.42 14.86
C ASP A 110 11.23 -16.26 14.30
N ARG A 111 10.21 -15.66 13.67
CA ARG A 111 9.00 -16.37 13.20
C ARG A 111 8.44 -15.74 11.93
N ASN A 112 7.89 -16.60 11.06
CA ASN A 112 7.60 -16.41 9.64
C ASN A 112 7.24 -14.98 9.20
N PRO A 113 7.79 -14.52 8.07
CA PRO A 113 7.41 -13.26 7.47
C PRO A 113 5.91 -13.24 7.10
N ALA A 114 5.28 -12.07 7.11
CA ALA A 114 3.84 -11.92 6.90
C ALA A 114 3.54 -11.12 5.62
N ASN A 115 2.42 -11.46 4.98
CA ASN A 115 1.93 -10.82 3.77
C ASN A 115 0.67 -10.01 4.07
N VAL A 116 0.55 -8.84 3.46
CA VAL A 116 -0.65 -8.01 3.55
C VAL A 116 -1.12 -7.67 2.15
N MET A 117 -2.25 -8.23 1.75
CA MET A 117 -2.87 -7.96 0.45
C MET A 117 -3.97 -6.92 0.59
N VAL A 118 -3.88 -5.85 -0.20
CA VAL A 118 -4.81 -4.72 -0.14
C VAL A 118 -5.44 -4.50 -1.51
N LEU A 119 -6.77 -4.58 -1.56
CA LEU A 119 -7.60 -4.29 -2.71
C LEU A 119 -8.47 -3.08 -2.36
N ALA A 120 -7.88 -1.89 -2.44
CA ALA A 120 -8.57 -0.63 -2.25
C ALA A 120 -7.89 0.47 -3.06
N LYS A 121 -8.66 1.49 -3.49
CA LYS A 121 -8.08 2.67 -4.14
C LYS A 121 -7.65 3.65 -3.07
N ASN A 122 -6.52 4.29 -3.30
CA ASN A 122 -6.12 5.43 -2.50
C ASN A 122 -7.17 6.54 -2.58
N LYS A 123 -7.40 7.25 -1.47
CA LYS A 123 -8.33 8.38 -1.36
C LYS A 123 -7.55 9.61 -0.91
N GLU A 124 -7.92 10.77 -1.42
CA GLU A 124 -7.35 12.04 -0.95
C GLU A 124 -7.56 12.21 0.56
N ASN A 125 -6.63 12.90 1.22
CA ASN A 125 -6.66 13.17 2.66
C ASN A 125 -6.69 11.91 3.55
N THR A 126 -6.06 10.82 3.09
CA THR A 126 -5.87 9.60 3.88
C THR A 126 -4.40 9.24 3.94
N ASP A 127 -4.02 8.51 4.99
CA ASP A 127 -2.65 8.00 5.16
C ASP A 127 -2.41 6.71 4.36
N PHE A 128 -3.29 6.34 3.42
CA PHE A 128 -3.23 5.05 2.73
C PHE A 128 -1.86 4.77 2.09
N VAL A 129 -1.30 5.75 1.39
CA VAL A 129 -0.02 5.59 0.69
C VAL A 129 1.14 5.44 1.67
N SER A 130 1.26 6.37 2.61
CA SER A 130 2.34 6.40 3.59
C SER A 130 2.27 5.19 4.53
N PHE A 131 1.07 4.79 4.95
CA PHE A 131 0.85 3.63 5.80
C PHE A 131 1.33 2.33 5.15
N LEU A 132 0.93 2.07 3.89
CA LEU A 132 1.34 0.83 3.20
C LEU A 132 2.84 0.82 2.88
N GLN A 133 3.42 1.97 2.52
CA GLN A 133 4.87 2.09 2.34
C GLN A 133 5.63 1.82 3.63
N ASN A 134 5.17 2.39 4.76
CA ASN A 134 5.79 2.16 6.06
C ASN A 134 5.69 0.70 6.47
N LEU A 135 4.54 0.06 6.26
CA LEU A 135 4.36 -1.36 6.55
C LEU A 135 5.33 -2.22 5.73
N ASN A 136 5.49 -1.92 4.45
CA ASN A 136 6.44 -2.57 3.56
C ASN A 136 7.91 -2.39 3.99
N ASN A 137 8.23 -1.24 4.60
CA ASN A 137 9.57 -0.95 5.14
C ASN A 137 9.83 -1.61 6.51
N GLN A 138 8.81 -2.22 7.14
CA GLN A 138 8.91 -2.95 8.41
C GLN A 138 8.88 -4.48 8.18
N ASP A 139 9.48 -4.94 7.08
CA ASP A 139 9.62 -6.36 6.70
C ASP A 139 8.32 -7.13 6.41
N PHE A 140 7.17 -6.46 6.30
CA PHE A 140 5.97 -7.05 5.72
C PHE A 140 6.06 -7.05 4.19
N ASN A 141 5.58 -8.10 3.55
CA ASN A 141 5.40 -8.11 2.10
C ASN A 141 4.01 -7.58 1.76
N VAL A 142 3.97 -6.34 1.27
CA VAL A 142 2.70 -5.70 0.89
C VAL A 142 2.39 -6.02 -0.58
N LEU A 143 1.20 -6.57 -0.79
CA LEU A 143 0.64 -7.01 -2.06
C LEU A 143 -0.50 -6.05 -2.46
N LEU A 144 -0.29 -5.17 -3.43
CA LEU A 144 -1.28 -4.13 -3.76
C LEU A 144 -2.03 -4.46 -5.05
N VAL A 145 -3.33 -4.21 -5.06
CA VAL A 145 -4.11 -4.22 -6.30
C VAL A 145 -4.45 -2.80 -6.72
N VAL A 146 -4.15 -2.46 -7.97
CA VAL A 146 -4.36 -1.14 -8.55
C VAL A 146 -5.40 -1.19 -9.68
N PRO A 147 -6.06 -0.05 -9.98
CA PRO A 147 -6.96 0.05 -11.13
C PRO A 147 -6.25 -0.24 -12.45
N ASP A 148 -6.98 -0.77 -13.43
CA ASP A 148 -6.44 -1.09 -14.76
C ASP A 148 -6.03 0.14 -15.58
N ASP A 149 -6.63 1.28 -15.27
CA ASP A 149 -6.47 2.57 -15.91
C ASP A 149 -5.68 3.55 -15.03
N VAL A 150 -4.83 3.04 -14.13
CA VAL A 150 -4.04 3.87 -13.23
C VAL A 150 -3.20 4.88 -14.03
N LYS A 151 -3.43 6.16 -13.78
CA LYS A 151 -2.64 7.24 -14.35
C LYS A 151 -1.73 7.81 -13.26
N PRO A 152 -0.41 7.93 -13.51
CA PRO A 152 0.54 8.53 -12.55
C PRO A 152 0.14 9.92 -12.06
N GLU A 153 -0.65 10.63 -12.85
CA GLU A 153 -1.08 12.01 -12.61
C GLU A 153 -2.34 12.11 -11.71
N GLU A 154 -3.13 11.02 -11.63
CA GLU A 154 -4.46 11.03 -11.00
C GLU A 154 -4.51 10.20 -9.72
N VAL A 155 -3.71 9.14 -9.61
CA VAL A 155 -3.75 8.21 -8.48
C VAL A 155 -2.36 7.99 -7.93
N ASN A 156 -2.15 8.42 -6.69
CA ASN A 156 -0.92 8.12 -5.94
C ASN A 156 -0.96 6.66 -5.45
N VAL A 157 0.00 5.87 -5.90
CA VAL A 157 0.16 4.44 -5.60
C VAL A 157 1.29 4.23 -4.60
N SER A 158 1.09 3.32 -3.65
CA SER A 158 2.10 2.95 -2.65
C SER A 158 3.27 2.21 -3.30
N SER A 159 4.49 2.56 -2.87
CA SER A 159 5.70 1.83 -3.28
C SER A 159 5.81 0.57 -2.44
N VAL A 160 5.40 -0.57 -3.00
CA VAL A 160 5.32 -1.87 -2.33
C VAL A 160 6.06 -2.96 -3.12
N ASN A 161 6.24 -4.15 -2.53
CA ASN A 161 6.96 -5.25 -3.14
C ASN A 161 6.31 -5.79 -4.43
N VAL A 162 5.00 -6.02 -4.43
CA VAL A 162 4.28 -6.65 -5.55
C VAL A 162 2.96 -5.94 -5.78
N ALA A 163 2.59 -5.75 -7.05
CA ALA A 163 1.31 -5.19 -7.42
C ALA A 163 0.62 -5.97 -8.55
N TRP A 164 -0.70 -5.89 -8.62
CA TRP A 164 -1.53 -6.44 -9.70
C TRP A 164 -2.44 -5.36 -10.27
N TYR A 165 -2.68 -5.42 -11.57
CA TYR A 165 -3.84 -4.78 -12.17
C TYR A 165 -5.11 -5.57 -11.82
N TRP A 166 -6.23 -4.88 -11.62
CA TRP A 166 -7.49 -5.52 -11.26
C TRP A 166 -7.94 -6.60 -12.27
N LYS A 167 -7.82 -6.35 -13.58
CA LYS A 167 -8.11 -7.34 -14.63
C LYS A 167 -7.31 -8.64 -14.49
N SER A 168 -6.12 -8.56 -13.91
CA SER A 168 -5.27 -9.74 -13.67
C SER A 168 -5.84 -10.60 -12.54
N ILE A 169 -6.31 -9.97 -11.45
CA ILE A 169 -7.03 -10.67 -10.38
C ILE A 169 -8.30 -11.36 -10.91
N GLN A 170 -8.97 -10.72 -11.88
CA GLN A 170 -10.14 -11.30 -12.54
C GLN A 170 -9.78 -12.45 -13.51
N GLY A 171 -8.54 -12.52 -13.98
CA GLY A 171 -8.11 -13.40 -15.06
C GLY A 171 -6.96 -14.33 -14.66
N ASP A 172 -5.76 -14.03 -15.16
CA ASP A 172 -4.60 -14.94 -15.11
C ASP A 172 -3.81 -14.88 -13.80
N GLY A 173 -4.15 -13.97 -12.89
CA GLY A 173 -3.53 -13.83 -11.58
C GLY A 173 -2.07 -13.35 -11.60
N LYS A 174 -1.57 -12.85 -12.75
CA LYS A 174 -0.17 -12.45 -12.89
C LYS A 174 0.11 -11.04 -12.35
N PRO A 175 1.15 -10.85 -11.53
CA PRO A 175 1.52 -9.54 -11.03
C PRO A 175 2.05 -8.66 -12.17
N ILE A 176 1.99 -7.35 -11.95
CA ILE A 176 2.66 -6.37 -12.77
C ILE A 176 4.17 -6.68 -12.73
N PRO A 177 4.84 -6.83 -13.88
CA PRO A 177 6.29 -7.00 -13.92
C PRO A 177 6.99 -5.90 -13.12
N GLN A 178 7.94 -6.26 -12.25
CA GLN A 178 8.57 -5.30 -11.33
C GLN A 178 9.16 -4.07 -12.05
N LYS A 179 9.71 -4.24 -13.25
CA LYS A 179 10.22 -3.12 -14.06
C LYS A 179 9.12 -2.15 -14.48
N GLU A 180 7.96 -2.67 -14.89
CA GLU A 180 6.80 -1.86 -15.27
C GLU A 180 6.24 -1.12 -14.07
N PHE A 181 6.11 -1.79 -12.93
CA PHE A 181 5.64 -1.16 -11.69
C PHE A 181 6.59 -0.04 -11.21
N ARG A 182 7.91 -0.23 -11.33
CA ARG A 182 8.89 0.82 -11.02
C ARG A 182 8.76 2.04 -11.93
N VAL A 183 8.54 1.83 -13.23
CA VAL A 183 8.33 2.93 -14.17
C VAL A 183 7.09 3.74 -13.79
N LEU A 184 6.00 3.07 -13.39
CA LEU A 184 4.81 3.74 -12.89
C LEU A 184 5.11 4.64 -11.67
N LEU A 185 5.83 4.10 -10.68
CA LEU A 185 6.22 4.84 -9.47
C LEU A 185 7.15 6.03 -9.78
N ASP A 186 8.10 5.86 -10.71
CA ASP A 186 9.01 6.93 -11.14
C ASP A 186 8.25 8.07 -11.84
N GLN A 187 7.34 7.74 -12.76
CA GLN A 187 6.48 8.73 -13.43
C GLN A 187 5.65 9.53 -12.43
N GLN A 188 5.07 8.83 -11.45
CA GLN A 188 4.27 9.46 -10.40
C GLN A 188 5.11 10.40 -9.54
N ARG A 189 6.33 9.98 -9.15
CA ARG A 189 7.27 10.82 -8.40
C ARG A 189 7.65 12.07 -9.18
N ASP A 190 7.90 11.94 -10.48
CA ASP A 190 8.28 13.06 -11.34
C ASP A 190 7.11 14.04 -11.53
N TYR A 191 5.88 13.54 -11.67
CA TYR A 191 4.67 14.36 -11.69
C TYR A 191 4.50 15.13 -10.37
N LEU A 192 4.54 14.45 -9.23
CA LEU A 192 4.41 15.10 -7.92
C LEU A 192 5.51 16.15 -7.72
N ARG A 193 6.75 15.87 -8.11
CA ARG A 193 7.84 16.84 -8.06
C ARG A 193 7.59 18.07 -8.94
N SER A 194 6.91 17.91 -10.07
CA SER A 194 6.59 19.03 -10.96
C SER A 194 5.59 20.00 -10.33
N LEU A 195 4.61 19.50 -9.56
CA LEU A 195 3.59 20.32 -8.90
C LEU A 195 4.16 21.28 -7.84
N TYR A 196 5.29 20.94 -7.21
CA TYR A 196 5.91 21.74 -6.15
C TYR A 196 7.08 22.60 -6.62
N LYS A 197 7.46 22.53 -7.91
CA LYS A 197 8.55 23.34 -8.46
C LYS A 197 8.13 24.76 -8.82
N ASP A 198 6.85 25.01 -9.03
CA ASP A 198 6.34 26.32 -9.46
C ASP A 198 6.20 27.34 -8.29
N ASP A 199 6.35 26.90 -7.03
CA ASP A 199 6.21 27.77 -5.84
C ASP A 199 7.54 28.38 -5.35
N ASP A 200 8.70 27.88 -5.79
CA ASP A 200 10.03 28.35 -5.33
C ASP A 200 10.63 29.48 -6.21
N ASP A 201 9.99 29.85 -7.32
CA ASP A 201 10.48 30.87 -8.27
C ASP A 201 9.98 32.31 -7.95
N VAL A 202 9.41 32.57 -6.77
CA VAL A 202 8.93 33.90 -6.36
C VAL A 202 9.53 34.35 -5.02
N ALA A 203 10.86 34.37 -4.90
CA ALA A 203 11.51 35.06 -3.79
C ALA A 203 12.98 35.48 -4.03
N GLU A 204 13.36 35.93 -5.22
CA GLU A 204 14.58 36.74 -5.38
C GLU A 204 14.31 37.86 -6.40
N ASP A 205 13.87 39.02 -5.92
CA ASP A 205 14.20 40.34 -6.49
C ASP A 205 13.47 41.44 -5.69
N ASP A 206 14.06 41.86 -4.55
CA ASP A 206 14.04 43.27 -4.16
C ASP A 206 15.09 43.55 -3.05
N VAL A 207 16.37 43.46 -3.41
CA VAL A 207 17.42 44.18 -2.66
C VAL A 207 17.39 45.63 -3.16
N GLY A 208 16.44 46.40 -2.63
CA GLY A 208 16.46 47.85 -2.76
C GLY A 208 17.66 48.41 -2.01
N GLU A 209 18.71 48.82 -2.72
CA GLU A 209 19.76 49.69 -2.22
C GLU A 209 19.16 51.04 -1.77
N GLY A 210 18.71 51.10 -0.52
CA GLY A 210 18.32 52.32 0.16
C GLY A 210 19.52 52.95 0.86
N ILE A 211 20.24 53.82 0.15
CA ILE A 211 21.23 54.74 0.74
C ILE A 211 20.51 55.60 1.79
N CYS A 212 20.82 55.41 3.08
CA CYS A 212 20.32 56.25 4.15
C CYS A 212 21.21 57.49 4.33
N ASP A 213 21.05 58.47 3.44
CA ASP A 213 21.61 59.83 3.61
C ASP A 213 20.64 60.67 4.48
N ARG A 214 20.69 60.47 5.81
CA ARG A 214 20.36 61.50 6.81
C ARG A 214 20.56 60.99 8.25
N CYS A 215 21.79 61.07 8.74
CA CYS A 215 22.09 61.12 10.16
C CYS A 215 22.93 62.37 10.46
N LEU A 216 22.32 63.56 10.39
CA LEU A 216 22.87 64.79 11.00
C LEU A 216 21.74 65.75 11.40
N ASN A 217 21.70 66.05 12.72
CA ASN A 217 21.00 67.13 13.44
C ASN A 217 19.45 67.00 13.51
N ASP A 218 18.80 67.02 14.67
CA ASP A 218 19.04 67.71 15.95
C ASP A 218 18.81 66.82 17.18
#